data_AF-A0A5N5G1B7-F1
#
_entry.id   AF-A0A5N5G1B7-F1
#
_cell.length_a   1.000
_cell.length_b   1.000
_cell.length_c   1.000
_cell.angle_alpha   90.00
_cell.angle_beta   90.00
_cell.angle_gamma   90.00
#
_symmetry.space_group_name_H-M   'P 1'
#
loop_
_entity.id
_entity.type
_entity.pdbx_description
1 polymer ?
#
loop_
_entity_poly.entity_id
_entity_poly.type
_entity_poly.pdbx_seq_one_letter_code
_entity_poly.pdbx_strand_id
1 'polypeptide(L)'
;MHELAHGIEKSGLPFILVVNNRPLVEGALRSNILPLGFETRVDGRGFVWRGWAPQRKILGHISVGGFLTHCGWSSIIEALGFGRVLILFSGANSDQGLNARLMHEKQVGLEIPRNERDGSFTSDSVAELIRRAMVEKESELLRANAWAMREIFGNVELNSKCLDEFTRVLETWPAST
;
A
#
# COMPACT_ATOMS: atom_id res chain seq x y z
N MET A 1 -2.50 -14.92 4.01
CA MET A 1 -3.70 -14.35 3.36
C MET A 1 -4.95 -14.43 4.24
N HIS A 2 -5.27 -15.56 4.87
CA HIS A 2 -6.43 -15.65 5.76
C HIS A 2 -6.38 -14.66 6.94
N GLU A 3 -5.26 -14.55 7.66
CA GLU A 3 -5.10 -13.56 8.74
C GLU A 3 -5.31 -12.12 8.26
N LEU A 4 -4.80 -11.79 7.07
CA LEU A 4 -4.99 -10.46 6.46
C LEU A 4 -6.46 -10.20 6.13
N ALA A 5 -7.14 -11.17 5.50
CA ALA A 5 -8.56 -11.07 5.18
C ALA A 5 -9.40 -10.91 6.45
N HIS A 6 -9.19 -11.75 7.46
CA HIS A 6 -9.88 -11.64 8.74
C HIS A 6 -9.59 -10.31 9.44
N GLY A 7 -8.37 -9.78 9.36
CA GLY A 7 -8.05 -8.48 9.93
C GLY A 7 -8.76 -7.32 9.23
N ILE A 8 -8.83 -7.35 7.89
CA ILE A 8 -9.62 -6.39 7.11
C ILE A 8 -11.10 -6.48 7.49
N GLU A 9 -11.64 -7.70 7.59
CA GLU A 9 -13.02 -7.95 8.03
C GLU A 9 -13.29 -7.36 9.42
N LYS A 10 -12.44 -7.70 10.40
CA LYS A 10 -12.49 -7.26 11.81
C LYS A 10 -12.25 -5.77 12.00
N SER A 11 -11.59 -5.10 11.05
CA SER A 11 -11.38 -3.64 11.13
C SER A 11 -12.70 -2.87 11.18
N GLY A 12 -13.78 -3.44 10.61
CA GLY A 12 -15.09 -2.79 10.54
C GLY A 12 -15.15 -1.64 9.52
N LEU A 13 -14.07 -1.34 8.80
CA LEU A 13 -14.03 -0.24 7.83
C LEU A 13 -14.47 -0.68 6.43
N PRO A 14 -14.92 0.24 5.57
CA PRO A 14 -15.11 -0.02 4.15
C PRO A 14 -13.78 -0.27 3.43
N PHE A 15 -13.76 -1.17 2.46
CA PHE A 15 -12.53 -1.51 1.74
C PHE A 15 -12.78 -1.98 0.31
N ILE A 16 -11.75 -1.85 -0.53
CA ILE A 16 -11.63 -2.56 -1.82
C ILE A 16 -10.45 -3.52 -1.67
N LEU A 17 -10.71 -4.82 -1.75
CA LEU A 17 -9.67 -5.85 -1.67
C LEU A 17 -9.46 -6.46 -3.05
N VAL A 18 -8.28 -6.21 -3.61
CA VAL A 18 -7.87 -6.76 -4.90
C VAL A 18 -7.16 -8.10 -4.66
N VAL A 19 -7.71 -9.19 -5.19
CA VAL A 19 -7.13 -10.53 -5.10
C VAL A 19 -6.69 -11.04 -6.47
N ASN A 20 -5.44 -11.47 -6.57
CA ASN A 20 -4.91 -12.07 -7.77
C ASN A 20 -4.85 -13.59 -7.62
N ASN A 21 -5.82 -14.30 -8.19
CA ASN A 21 -5.89 -15.77 -8.17
C ASN A 21 -5.02 -16.42 -9.27
N ARG A 22 -3.95 -15.77 -9.73
CA ARG A 22 -3.01 -16.42 -10.64
C ARG A 22 -2.33 -17.57 -9.90
N PRO A 23 -2.38 -18.81 -10.45
CA PRO A 23 -1.61 -19.91 -9.90
C PRO A 23 -0.13 -19.52 -9.86
N LEU A 24 0.54 -19.76 -8.74
CA LEU A 24 2.00 -19.59 -8.64
C LEU A 24 2.74 -20.61 -9.52
N VAL A 25 2.05 -21.70 -9.91
CA VAL A 25 2.54 -22.77 -10.77
C VAL A 25 1.49 -23.06 -11.85
N GLU A 26 1.92 -23.10 -13.11
CA GLU A 26 1.07 -23.43 -14.25
C GLU A 26 0.48 -24.84 -14.08
N GLY A 27 -0.85 -24.97 -14.14
CA GLY A 27 -1.57 -26.23 -13.93
C GLY A 27 -2.00 -26.54 -12.48
N ALA A 28 -1.65 -25.71 -11.49
CA ALA A 28 -2.15 -25.88 -10.12
C ALA A 28 -3.65 -25.50 -10.00
N LEU A 29 -4.40 -26.30 -9.23
CA LEU A 29 -5.81 -26.03 -8.94
C LEU A 29 -5.96 -24.67 -8.22
N ARG A 30 -6.94 -23.87 -8.62
CA ARG A 30 -7.25 -22.58 -7.98
C ARG A 30 -7.69 -22.83 -6.53
N SER A 31 -6.80 -22.71 -5.56
CA SER A 31 -7.20 -22.61 -4.15
C SER A 31 -7.79 -21.23 -3.90
N ASN A 32 -8.92 -21.17 -3.20
CA ASN A 32 -9.54 -19.90 -2.84
C ASN A 32 -8.63 -19.21 -1.81
N ILE A 33 -8.04 -18.07 -2.18
CA ILE A 33 -7.06 -17.34 -1.34
C ILE A 33 -7.74 -16.68 -0.12
N LEU A 34 -9.06 -16.52 -0.19
CA LEU A 34 -9.89 -15.91 0.85
C LEU A 34 -10.59 -16.99 1.69
N PRO A 35 -10.84 -16.72 3.00
CA PRO A 35 -11.58 -17.62 3.85
C PRO A 35 -12.98 -17.93 3.30
N LEU A 36 -13.49 -19.14 3.57
CA LEU A 36 -14.84 -19.54 3.18
C LEU A 36 -15.88 -18.53 3.71
N GLY A 37 -16.81 -18.10 2.85
CA GLY A 37 -17.87 -17.15 3.20
C GLY A 37 -17.41 -15.71 3.42
N PHE A 38 -16.15 -15.36 3.14
CA PHE A 38 -15.62 -14.00 3.35
C PHE A 38 -16.45 -12.93 2.62
N GLU A 39 -16.72 -13.11 1.33
CA GLU A 39 -17.50 -12.15 0.53
C GLU A 39 -18.90 -11.92 1.10
N THR A 40 -19.57 -12.98 1.56
CA THR A 40 -20.88 -12.88 2.21
C THR A 40 -20.83 -12.09 3.51
N ARG A 41 -19.78 -12.26 4.34
CA ARG A 41 -19.65 -11.56 5.63
C ARG A 41 -19.30 -10.08 5.49
N VAL A 42 -18.74 -9.68 4.36
CA VAL A 42 -18.33 -8.29 4.09
C VAL A 42 -19.27 -7.56 3.13
N ASP A 43 -20.34 -8.22 2.69
CA ASP A 43 -21.33 -7.64 1.78
C ASP A 43 -21.90 -6.31 2.31
N GLY A 44 -22.12 -5.36 1.42
CA GLY A 44 -22.55 -3.99 1.76
C GLY A 44 -21.48 -3.09 2.41
N ARG A 45 -20.29 -3.61 2.77
CA ARG A 45 -19.19 -2.82 3.37
C ARG A 45 -17.87 -2.92 2.60
N GLY A 46 -17.55 -4.10 2.09
CA GLY A 46 -16.32 -4.38 1.37
C GLY A 46 -16.60 -4.86 -0.05
N PHE A 47 -15.68 -4.57 -0.96
CA PHE A 47 -15.74 -5.04 -2.34
C PHE A 47 -14.51 -5.87 -2.67
N VAL A 48 -14.71 -7.09 -3.15
CA VAL A 48 -13.62 -7.99 -3.57
C VAL A 48 -13.49 -7.94 -5.09
N TRP A 49 -12.35 -7.45 -5.57
CA TRP A 49 -12.04 -7.40 -7.00
C TRP A 49 -11.05 -8.51 -7.36
N ARG A 50 -11.36 -9.29 -8.39
CA ARG A 50 -10.52 -10.42 -8.82
C ARG A 50 -9.71 -10.05 -10.06
N GLY A 51 -8.39 -10.24 -9.99
CA GLY A 51 -7.46 -9.93 -11.09
C GLY A 51 -6.87 -8.52 -10.98
N TRP A 52 -6.58 -7.91 -12.12
CA TRP A 52 -5.98 -6.57 -12.18
C TRP A 52 -7.02 -5.48 -11.92
N ALA A 53 -6.70 -4.54 -11.04
CA ALA A 53 -7.52 -3.38 -10.73
C ALA A 53 -6.81 -2.08 -11.16
N PRO A 54 -7.55 -1.03 -11.55
CA PRO A 54 -6.97 0.26 -11.90
C PRO A 54 -6.53 1.04 -10.65
N GLN A 55 -5.43 0.59 -10.01
CA GLN A 55 -4.91 1.09 -8.73
C GLN A 55 -4.85 2.62 -8.69
N ARG A 56 -4.24 3.26 -9.70
CA ARG A 56 -4.12 4.72 -9.77
C ARG A 56 -5.48 5.43 -9.75
N LYS A 57 -6.51 4.89 -10.41
CA LYS A 57 -7.87 5.45 -10.40
C LYS A 57 -8.53 5.27 -9.03
N ILE A 58 -8.32 4.12 -8.38
CA ILE A 58 -8.83 3.85 -7.03
C ILE A 58 -8.20 4.82 -6.03
N LEU A 59 -6.87 4.91 -6.01
CA LEU A 59 -6.13 5.81 -5.10
C LEU A 59 -6.44 7.29 -5.35
N GLY A 60 -6.77 7.66 -6.59
CA GLY A 60 -7.19 9.01 -6.94
C GLY A 60 -8.60 9.39 -6.47
N HIS A 61 -9.42 8.42 -6.04
CA HIS A 61 -10.80 8.68 -5.65
C HIS A 61 -10.90 9.30 -4.25
N ILE A 62 -11.80 10.29 -4.08
CA ILE A 62 -11.94 11.05 -2.82
C ILE A 62 -12.36 10.17 -1.63
N SER A 63 -13.11 9.09 -1.86
CA SER A 63 -13.54 8.15 -0.82
C SER A 63 -12.43 7.23 -0.31
N VAL A 64 -11.24 7.23 -0.93
CA VAL A 64 -10.11 6.39 -0.51
C VAL A 64 -9.21 7.19 0.42
N GLY A 65 -9.14 6.81 1.69
CA GLY A 65 -8.32 7.50 2.70
C GLY A 65 -6.93 6.90 2.90
N GLY A 66 -6.75 5.60 2.63
CA GLY A 66 -5.51 4.89 2.89
C GLY A 66 -5.33 3.66 2.02
N PHE A 67 -4.14 3.07 2.10
CA PHE A 67 -3.73 2.00 1.21
C PHE A 67 -2.90 0.93 1.95
N LEU A 68 -3.43 -0.28 1.99
CA LEU A 68 -2.69 -1.47 2.42
C LEU A 68 -1.83 -1.95 1.25
N THR A 69 -0.51 -1.86 1.41
CA THR A 69 0.45 -2.04 0.31
C THR A 69 1.54 -3.05 0.66
N HIS A 70 2.04 -3.70 -0.38
CA HIS A 70 3.22 -4.55 -0.31
C HIS A 70 4.54 -3.76 -0.25
N CYS A 71 4.47 -2.42 -0.24
CA CYS A 71 5.62 -1.52 -0.10
C CYS A 71 6.57 -1.50 -1.32
N GLY A 72 6.08 -1.86 -2.51
CA GLY A 72 6.80 -1.58 -3.76
C GLY A 72 6.84 -0.08 -4.04
N TRP A 73 8.00 0.42 -4.50
CA TRP A 73 8.26 1.86 -4.61
C TRP A 73 7.24 2.60 -5.49
N SER A 74 6.86 2.04 -6.65
CA SER A 74 5.83 2.64 -7.51
C SER A 74 4.48 2.77 -6.81
N SER A 75 4.10 1.78 -6.01
CA SER A 75 2.84 1.79 -5.25
C SER A 75 2.87 2.83 -4.13
N ILE A 76 4.03 3.03 -3.49
CA ILE A 76 4.24 4.08 -2.49
C ILE A 76 4.11 5.46 -3.14
N ILE A 77 4.80 5.69 -4.27
CA ILE A 77 4.73 6.97 -5.00
C ILE A 77 3.29 7.29 -5.41
N GLU A 78 2.57 6.33 -5.99
CA GLU A 78 1.17 6.55 -6.39
C GLU A 78 0.29 6.93 -5.20
N ALA A 79 0.40 6.20 -4.09
CA ALA A 79 -0.45 6.44 -2.92
C ALA A 79 -0.14 7.79 -2.25
N LEU A 80 1.14 8.12 -2.05
CA LEU A 80 1.54 9.40 -1.46
C LEU A 80 1.30 10.57 -2.41
N GLY A 81 1.41 10.37 -3.73
CA GLY A 81 1.02 11.35 -4.74
C GLY A 81 -0.46 11.74 -4.69
N PHE A 82 -1.32 10.85 -4.15
CA PHE A 82 -2.72 11.15 -3.83
C PHE A 82 -2.98 11.42 -2.34
N GLY A 83 -1.94 11.43 -1.50
CA GLY A 83 -2.04 11.76 -0.08
C GLY A 83 -2.67 10.67 0.79
N ARG A 84 -2.50 9.40 0.41
CA ARG A 84 -3.12 8.26 1.11
C ARG A 84 -2.20 7.75 2.21
N VAL A 85 -2.74 7.58 3.42
CA VAL A 85 -1.98 6.99 4.52
C VAL A 85 -1.65 5.52 4.22
N LEU A 86 -0.43 5.10 4.53
CA LEU A 86 0.03 3.76 4.19
C LEU A 86 -0.20 2.77 5.35
N ILE A 87 -0.70 1.59 5.02
CA ILE A 87 -0.70 0.41 5.90
C ILE A 87 0.30 -0.56 5.28
N LEU A 88 1.45 -0.69 5.93
CA LEU A 88 2.65 -1.27 5.33
C LEU A 88 2.72 -2.75 5.69
N PHE A 89 2.70 -3.59 4.66
CA PHE A 89 2.75 -5.05 4.80
C PHE A 89 3.70 -5.60 3.74
N SER A 90 5.01 -5.49 3.97
CA SER A 90 6.02 -5.96 3.01
C SER A 90 6.02 -7.49 2.89
N GLY A 91 6.12 -7.99 1.66
CA GLY A 91 6.35 -9.42 1.42
C GLY A 91 7.77 -9.86 1.79
N ALA A 92 8.18 -11.05 1.35
CA ALA A 92 9.56 -11.55 1.49
C ALA A 92 10.51 -11.04 0.38
N ASN A 93 10.12 -10.02 -0.38
CA ASN A 93 10.93 -9.46 -1.46
C ASN A 93 11.94 -8.46 -0.89
N SER A 94 13.14 -8.41 -1.48
CA SER A 94 14.36 -7.86 -0.86
C SER A 94 14.24 -6.41 -0.38
N ASP A 95 13.72 -5.49 -1.19
CA ASP A 95 13.72 -4.05 -0.88
C ASP A 95 12.47 -3.58 -0.12
N GLN A 96 11.36 -4.31 -0.23
CA GLN A 96 10.05 -3.88 0.30
C GLN A 96 10.04 -3.73 1.82
N GLY A 97 10.80 -4.55 2.55
CA GLY A 97 10.95 -4.41 4.00
C GLY A 97 11.67 -3.12 4.40
N LEU A 98 12.68 -2.72 3.63
CA LEU A 98 13.38 -1.44 3.85
C LEU A 98 12.46 -0.26 3.53
N ASN A 99 11.68 -0.36 2.45
CA ASN A 99 10.68 0.65 2.11
C ASN A 99 9.61 0.79 3.22
N ALA A 100 9.15 -0.33 3.79
CA ALA A 100 8.19 -0.32 4.91
C ALA A 100 8.76 0.45 6.10
N ARG A 101 9.97 0.09 6.57
CA ARG A 101 10.62 0.76 7.69
C ARG A 101 10.83 2.25 7.43
N LEU A 102 11.31 2.62 6.24
CA LEU A 102 11.50 4.02 5.87
C LEU A 102 10.18 4.79 5.90
N MET A 103 9.09 4.25 5.33
CA MET A 103 7.79 4.93 5.34
C MET A 103 7.19 5.04 6.75
N HIS A 104 7.43 4.04 7.60
CA HIS A 104 7.05 4.07 9.00
C HIS A 104 7.81 5.16 9.76
N GLU A 105 9.14 5.22 9.61
CA GLU A 105 10.00 6.23 10.24
C GLU A 105 9.66 7.65 9.77
N LYS A 106 9.29 7.82 8.49
CA LYS A 106 8.80 9.10 7.94
C LYS A 106 7.40 9.49 8.42
N GLN A 107 6.74 8.65 9.22
CA GLN A 107 5.42 8.91 9.79
C GLN A 107 4.37 9.22 8.71
N VAL A 108 4.40 8.48 7.60
CA VAL A 108 3.38 8.53 6.52
C VAL A 108 2.54 7.25 6.46
N GLY A 109 2.87 6.27 7.29
CA GLY A 109 2.13 5.02 7.45
C GLY A 109 2.56 4.20 8.65
N LEU A 110 1.86 3.10 8.90
CA LEU A 110 2.17 2.16 9.99
C LEU A 110 2.50 0.77 9.43
N GLU A 111 3.53 0.14 9.98
CA GLU A 111 3.94 -1.22 9.61
C GLU A 111 3.24 -2.25 10.49
N ILE A 112 2.64 -3.26 9.84
CA ILE A 112 1.97 -4.35 10.55
C ILE A 112 3.01 -5.12 11.38
N PRO A 113 2.86 -5.17 12.72
CA PRO A 113 3.81 -5.88 13.57
C PRO A 113 3.89 -7.34 13.19
N ARG A 114 5.12 -7.85 13.12
CA ARG A 114 5.43 -9.26 12.85
C ARG A 114 6.34 -9.82 13.92
N ASN A 115 6.18 -11.11 14.18
CA ASN A 115 7.09 -11.85 15.02
C ASN A 115 8.48 -11.89 14.38
N GLU A 116 9.52 -11.53 15.13
CA GLU A 116 10.89 -11.43 14.62
C GLU A 116 11.50 -12.79 14.24
N ARG A 117 11.00 -13.89 14.82
CA ARG A 117 11.55 -15.24 14.61
C ARG A 117 10.99 -15.91 13.37
N ASP A 118 9.67 -15.82 13.18
CA ASP A 118 8.96 -16.56 12.11
C ASP A 118 8.17 -15.67 11.14
N GLY A 119 8.17 -14.35 11.34
CA GLY A 119 7.46 -13.39 10.50
C GLY A 119 5.95 -13.44 10.62
N SER A 120 5.39 -14.19 11.57
CA SER A 120 3.95 -14.32 11.77
C SER A 120 3.29 -13.03 12.25
N PHE A 121 2.00 -12.87 11.95
CA PHE A 121 1.15 -11.75 12.37
C PHE A 121 -0.27 -12.27 12.57
N THR A 122 -1.10 -11.52 13.30
CA THR A 122 -2.48 -11.91 13.63
C THR A 122 -3.50 -11.01 12.95
N SER A 123 -4.69 -11.54 12.71
CA SER A 123 -5.82 -10.76 12.22
C SER A 123 -6.20 -9.60 13.15
N ASP A 124 -5.98 -9.75 14.46
CA ASP A 124 -6.24 -8.68 15.43
C ASP A 124 -5.24 -7.53 15.28
N SER A 125 -3.94 -7.81 15.09
CA SER A 125 -2.95 -6.75 14.87
C SER A 125 -3.18 -6.02 13.55
N VAL A 126 -3.60 -6.73 12.51
CA VAL A 126 -4.02 -6.14 11.24
C VAL A 126 -5.22 -5.20 11.44
N ALA A 127 -6.26 -5.68 12.13
CA ALA A 127 -7.50 -4.91 12.34
C ALA A 127 -7.26 -3.64 13.17
N GLU A 128 -6.49 -3.77 14.25
CA GLU A 128 -6.09 -2.65 15.11
C GLU A 128 -5.32 -1.61 14.32
N LEU A 129 -4.29 -2.02 13.58
CA LEU A 129 -3.46 -1.08 12.85
C LEU A 129 -4.20 -0.39 11.70
N ILE A 130 -5.10 -1.09 11.01
CA ILE A 130 -6.00 -0.47 10.02
C ILE A 130 -6.84 0.63 10.67
N ARG A 131 -7.50 0.35 11.81
CA ARG A 131 -8.30 1.36 12.52
C ARG A 131 -7.44 2.52 13.02
N ARG A 132 -6.27 2.22 13.58
CA ARG A 132 -5.32 3.22 14.05
C ARG A 132 -4.89 4.18 12.95
N ALA A 133 -4.44 3.65 11.82
CA ALA A 133 -4.01 4.47 10.70
C ALA A 133 -5.16 5.31 10.11
N MET A 134 -6.36 4.75 10.02
CA MET A 134 -7.47 5.35 9.26
C MET A 134 -8.38 6.27 10.09
N VAL A 135 -8.62 5.95 11.36
CA VAL A 135 -9.71 6.56 12.16
C VAL A 135 -9.23 7.17 13.46
N GLU A 136 -8.29 6.53 14.17
CA GLU A 136 -7.89 6.98 15.50
C GLU A 136 -7.26 8.37 15.46
N LYS A 137 -7.56 9.16 16.50
CA LYS A 137 -7.20 10.58 16.60
C LYS A 137 -5.69 10.76 16.73
N GLU A 138 -5.05 9.84 17.44
CA GLU A 138 -3.62 9.77 17.67
C GLU A 138 -2.82 9.68 16.35
N SER A 139 -3.46 9.21 15.27
CA SER A 139 -2.86 9.11 13.93
C SER A 139 -3.31 10.23 12.97
N GLU A 140 -3.91 11.31 13.46
CA GLU A 140 -4.23 12.48 12.62
C GLU A 140 -2.98 13.06 11.95
N LEU A 141 -1.88 13.18 12.71
CA LEU A 141 -0.61 13.66 12.19
C LEU A 141 -0.06 12.73 11.09
N LEU A 142 -0.23 11.41 11.24
CA LEU A 142 0.17 10.42 10.24
C LEU A 142 -0.55 10.64 8.89
N ARG A 143 -1.87 10.89 8.94
CA ARG A 143 -2.69 11.19 7.76
C ARG A 143 -2.34 12.56 7.15
N ALA A 144 -2.08 13.55 7.99
CA ALA A 144 -1.65 14.89 7.54
C ALA A 144 -0.28 14.85 6.85
N ASN A 145 0.68 14.09 7.40
CA ASN A 145 1.99 13.88 6.78
C ASN A 145 1.85 13.19 5.42
N ALA A 146 1.10 12.09 5.35
CA ALA A 146 0.83 11.42 4.08
C ALA A 146 0.20 12.36 3.05
N TRP A 147 -0.75 13.20 3.48
CA TRP A 147 -1.37 14.23 2.63
C TRP A 147 -0.37 15.28 2.11
N ALA A 148 0.53 15.75 2.97
CA ALA A 148 1.56 16.73 2.59
C ALA A 148 2.53 16.20 1.53
N MET A 149 2.73 14.87 1.46
CA MET A 149 3.59 14.26 0.45
C MET A 149 3.09 14.42 -1.00
N ARG A 150 1.84 14.88 -1.20
CA ARG A 150 1.32 15.26 -2.53
C ARG A 150 2.15 16.36 -3.19
N GLU A 151 2.70 17.28 -2.40
CA GLU A 151 3.54 18.39 -2.88
C GLU A 151 4.90 17.92 -3.44
N ILE A 152 5.27 16.67 -3.15
CA ILE A 152 6.50 16.04 -3.63
C ILE A 152 6.14 14.99 -4.70
N PHE A 153 5.43 13.93 -4.33
CA PHE A 153 5.17 12.80 -5.23
C PHE A 153 4.08 13.07 -6.27
N GLY A 154 3.18 14.01 -6.00
CA GLY A 154 2.15 14.45 -6.94
C GLY A 154 2.57 15.66 -7.78
N ASN A 155 3.77 16.20 -7.58
CA ASN A 155 4.22 17.44 -8.20
C ASN A 155 4.88 17.18 -9.56
N VAL A 156 4.07 17.28 -10.61
CA VAL A 156 4.51 17.09 -11.99
C VAL A 156 5.58 18.09 -12.41
N GLU A 157 5.46 19.35 -11.97
CA GLU A 157 6.43 20.40 -12.31
C GLU A 157 7.81 20.10 -11.70
N LEU A 158 7.85 19.71 -10.43
CA LEU A 158 9.09 19.30 -9.76
C LEU A 158 9.72 18.09 -10.45
N ASN A 159 8.91 17.08 -10.77
CA ASN A 159 9.37 15.89 -11.50
C ASN A 159 9.96 16.25 -12.88
N SER A 160 9.28 17.11 -13.64
CA SER A 160 9.78 17.61 -14.93
C SER A 160 11.09 18.36 -14.77
N LYS A 161 11.21 19.26 -13.79
CA LYS A 161 12.47 20.00 -13.53
C LYS A 161 13.64 19.08 -13.25
N CYS A 162 13.45 18.02 -12.45
CA CYS A 162 14.52 17.05 -12.20
C CYS A 162 14.94 16.30 -13.47
N LEU A 163 13.98 15.94 -14.33
CA LEU A 163 14.28 15.29 -15.62
C LEU A 163 14.99 16.23 -16.59
N ASP A 164 14.59 17.50 -16.64
CA ASP A 164 15.20 18.51 -17.49
C ASP A 164 16.65 18.79 -17.06
N GLU A 165 16.90 18.92 -15.76
CA GLU A 165 18.25 19.08 -15.21
C GLU A 165 19.14 17.88 -15.51
N PHE A 166 18.61 16.67 -15.34
CA PHE A 166 19.33 15.44 -15.68
C PHE A 166 19.66 15.36 -17.18
N THR A 167 18.69 15.66 -18.04
CA THR A 167 18.89 15.71 -19.50
C THR A 167 19.98 16.71 -19.86
N ARG A 168 19.95 17.91 -19.27
CA ARG A 168 20.98 18.94 -19.51
C ARG A 168 22.38 18.47 -19.13
N VAL A 169 22.52 17.74 -18.03
CA VAL A 169 23.82 17.16 -17.63
C VAL A 169 24.30 16.15 -18.67
N LEU A 170 23.42 15.29 -19.18
CA LEU A 170 23.79 14.31 -20.22
C LEU A 170 24.20 14.98 -21.54
N GLU A 171 23.49 16.02 -21.96
CA GLU A 171 23.80 16.76 -23.20
C GLU A 171 25.13 17.52 -23.13
N THR A 172 25.51 17.96 -21.94
CA THR A 172 26.74 18.72 -21.70
C THR A 172 27.88 17.84 -21.19
N TRP A 173 27.65 16.53 -21.02
CA TRP A 173 28.67 15.60 -20.54
C TRP A 173 29.77 15.44 -21.59
N PRO A 174 31.03 15.81 -21.27
CA PRO A 174 32.11 15.70 -22.24
C PRO A 174 32.31 14.22 -22.62
N ALA A 175 32.36 13.93 -23.92
CA ALA A 175 32.72 12.61 -24.39
C ALA A 175 34.13 12.26 -23.88
N SER A 176 34.26 11.11 -23.24
CA SER A 176 35.55 10.58 -22.82
C SER A 176 36.42 10.39 -24.07
N THR A 177 37.45 11.23 -24.24
CA THR A 177 38.54 11.02 -25.21
C THR A 177 39.36 9.79 -24.88
#